data_AF-A0A2J0MK25-F1
#
_entry.id   AF-A0A2J0MK25-F1
#
_cell.length_a   1.000
_cell.length_b   1.000
_cell.length_c   1.000
_cell.angle_alpha   90.00
_cell.angle_beta   90.00
_cell.angle_gamma   90.00
#
_symmetry.space_group_name_H-M   'P 1'
#
loop_
_entity.id
_entity.type
_entity.pdbx_description
1 polymer ?
#
loop_
_entity_poly.entity_id
_entity_poly.type
_entity_poly.pdbx_seq_one_letter_code
_entity_poly.pdbx_strand_id
1 'polypeptide(L)'
;KQKYGLVWMDVPEAFEDDVENKLPILKEVPGLAIKNEDGKPTHILIEGDNYHALTCLNYTHKGKIDVIYIDPPYNTGSDGFKYKDKRILDKFPDGTEVPKDHPFRHSYWLSFMNKRLELAKTLLKNDGIILISIDDNETAQLKLLCDEIFGEENKLSTHHIQVRYADKTLNEKNDWQPVMEYVFIYAKKSGSFRANKPSFEYSLDKFVYEIKELTQGSKISVKNRSVNIFKKGEWEIIKHKKPADNLLKEIWVSGSIYSGTGNGAMVRSIIEPRIDVDGYGSLYKIEGLGEDGLGYRYFAGPQKIGASRSKMYMGVPTVKLEEINNGNGAVKFKSIPNIYDFSPDFGNIRHEGGVGFNS
;
A
#
# COMPACT_ATOMS: atom_id res chain seq x y z
N LYS A 1 -28.90 17.92 -11.25
CA LYS A 1 -28.15 16.98 -10.37
C LYS A 1 -26.82 17.66 -10.02
N GLN A 2 -26.44 17.71 -8.75
CA GLN A 2 -25.12 18.24 -8.36
C GLN A 2 -24.04 17.29 -8.89
N LYS A 3 -22.98 17.84 -9.49
CA LYS A 3 -21.79 17.10 -9.94
C LYS A 3 -20.66 17.40 -8.95
N TYR A 4 -20.00 16.36 -8.46
CA TYR A 4 -18.76 16.44 -7.69
C TYR A 4 -17.61 16.07 -8.62
N GLY A 5 -16.55 16.86 -8.65
CA GLY A 5 -15.39 16.61 -9.51
C GLY A 5 -14.55 17.87 -9.73
N LEU A 6 -13.45 17.67 -10.44
CA LEU A 6 -12.55 18.73 -10.88
C LEU A 6 -13.07 19.35 -12.18
N VAL A 7 -12.95 20.66 -12.33
CA VAL A 7 -13.26 21.36 -13.59
C VAL A 7 -12.03 22.18 -13.98
N TRP A 8 -11.58 22.02 -15.21
CA TRP A 8 -10.46 22.78 -15.77
C TRP A 8 -10.77 23.22 -17.20
N MET A 9 -10.00 24.18 -17.69
CA MET A 9 -10.06 24.58 -19.10
C MET A 9 -9.25 23.59 -19.93
N ASP A 10 -9.85 23.00 -20.96
CA ASP A 10 -9.09 22.19 -21.92
C ASP A 10 -8.15 23.10 -22.72
N VAL A 11 -6.86 22.81 -22.65
CA VAL A 11 -5.80 23.56 -23.32
C VAL A 11 -5.27 22.70 -24.46
N PRO A 12 -5.50 23.10 -25.73
CA PRO A 12 -4.94 22.41 -26.88
C PRO A 12 -3.41 22.43 -26.83
N GLU A 13 -2.78 21.31 -27.18
CA GLU A 13 -1.33 21.25 -27.34
C GLU A 13 -0.94 21.58 -28.78
N ALA A 14 0.21 22.22 -28.98
CA ALA A 14 0.63 22.73 -30.30
C ALA A 14 0.68 21.66 -31.41
N PHE A 15 0.80 20.38 -31.05
CA PHE A 15 0.80 19.27 -32.00
C PHE A 15 -0.60 18.77 -32.38
N GLU A 16 -1.68 19.18 -31.70
CA GLU A 16 -3.03 18.69 -32.00
C GLU A 16 -3.51 19.17 -33.36
N ASP A 17 -3.22 20.42 -33.71
CA ASP A 17 -3.51 20.99 -35.03
C ASP A 17 -2.70 20.28 -36.15
N ASP A 18 -1.49 19.82 -35.83
CA ASP A 18 -0.61 19.11 -36.77
C ASP A 18 -1.03 17.64 -37.01
N VAL A 19 -1.82 17.07 -36.08
CA VAL A 19 -2.17 15.64 -36.00
C VAL A 19 -3.60 15.37 -36.41
N GLU A 20 -4.47 16.39 -36.50
CA GLU A 20 -5.89 16.25 -36.87
C GLU A 20 -6.10 15.44 -38.18
N ASN A 21 -5.06 15.31 -39.03
CA ASN A 21 -5.06 14.48 -40.23
C ASN A 21 -3.83 13.55 -40.40
N LYS A 22 -3.04 13.27 -39.36
CA LYS A 22 -1.82 12.43 -39.46
C LYS A 22 -1.76 11.36 -38.37
N LEU A 23 -1.54 10.11 -38.77
CA LEU A 23 -1.28 9.02 -37.83
C LEU A 23 0.21 8.98 -37.46
N PRO A 24 0.59 9.05 -36.18
CA PRO A 24 1.98 8.86 -35.79
C PRO A 24 2.40 7.41 -36.10
N ILE A 25 3.63 7.25 -36.59
CA ILE A 25 4.23 5.94 -36.89
C ILE A 25 5.58 5.83 -36.18
N LEU A 26 5.84 4.65 -35.60
CA LEU A 26 7.15 4.33 -35.06
C LEU A 26 8.08 3.92 -36.20
N LYS A 27 9.23 4.59 -36.29
CA LYS A 27 10.29 4.25 -37.24
C LYS A 27 11.49 3.73 -36.47
N GLU A 28 11.90 2.50 -36.78
CA GLU A 28 13.11 1.93 -36.21
C GLU A 28 14.35 2.68 -36.74
N VAL A 29 15.32 2.90 -35.86
CA VAL A 29 16.63 3.49 -36.21
C VAL A 29 17.72 2.46 -35.87
N PRO A 30 18.03 1.52 -36.78
CA PRO A 30 18.93 0.40 -36.48
C PRO A 30 20.33 0.82 -36.04
N GLY A 31 20.80 2.00 -36.49
CA GLY A 31 22.09 2.55 -36.11
C GLY A 31 22.22 2.94 -34.63
N LEU A 32 21.11 3.06 -33.90
CA LEU A 32 21.09 3.35 -32.46
C LEU A 32 20.79 2.09 -31.61
N ALA A 33 20.65 0.92 -32.23
CA ALA A 33 20.37 -0.31 -31.52
C ALA A 33 21.59 -0.73 -30.68
N ILE A 34 21.38 -0.87 -29.37
CA ILE A 34 22.36 -1.46 -28.45
C ILE A 34 22.16 -2.97 -28.46
N LYS A 35 23.18 -3.71 -28.91
CA LYS A 35 23.13 -5.18 -29.04
C LYS A 35 24.05 -5.85 -28.02
N ASN A 36 23.57 -6.92 -27.42
CA ASN A 36 24.32 -7.83 -26.58
C ASN A 36 23.89 -9.28 -26.86
N GLU A 37 24.73 -10.25 -26.49
CA GLU A 37 24.49 -11.69 -26.72
C GLU A 37 24.20 -12.42 -25.41
N ASP A 38 23.47 -11.78 -24.49
CA ASP A 38 23.21 -12.32 -23.16
C ASP A 38 21.92 -13.17 -23.07
N GLY A 39 21.26 -13.39 -24.21
CA GLY A 39 20.02 -14.18 -24.31
C GLY A 39 18.80 -13.54 -23.64
N LYS A 40 18.89 -12.27 -23.23
CA LYS A 40 17.78 -11.55 -22.58
C LYS A 40 16.80 -10.97 -23.62
N PRO A 41 15.57 -10.61 -23.20
CA PRO A 41 14.59 -9.98 -24.08
C PRO A 41 15.06 -8.64 -24.64
N THR A 42 14.61 -8.30 -25.84
CA THR A 42 14.83 -6.98 -26.44
C THR A 42 13.97 -5.92 -25.76
N HIS A 43 14.58 -4.78 -25.41
CA HIS A 43 13.88 -3.60 -24.88
C HIS A 43 13.69 -2.54 -25.97
N ILE A 44 12.65 -1.71 -25.82
CA ILE A 44 12.30 -0.65 -26.78
C ILE A 44 12.49 0.71 -26.11
N LEU A 45 13.24 1.60 -26.77
CA LEU A 45 13.31 3.02 -26.44
C LEU A 45 12.64 3.81 -27.57
N ILE A 46 11.69 4.68 -27.22
CA ILE A 46 10.97 5.52 -28.18
C ILE A 46 11.36 6.98 -27.90
N GLU A 47 11.90 7.65 -28.91
CA GLU A 47 12.18 9.09 -28.88
C GLU A 47 11.03 9.84 -29.56
N GLY A 48 10.42 10.79 -28.85
CA GLY A 48 9.31 11.61 -29.34
C GLY A 48 8.43 12.14 -28.22
N ASP A 49 7.36 12.87 -28.56
CA ASP A 49 6.34 13.22 -27.57
C ASP A 49 5.64 11.95 -27.10
N ASN A 50 5.52 11.80 -25.77
CA ASN A 50 4.91 10.64 -25.14
C ASN A 50 3.43 10.49 -25.51
N TYR A 51 2.69 11.56 -25.83
CA TYR A 51 1.33 11.45 -26.35
C TYR A 51 1.26 10.64 -27.65
N HIS A 52 2.15 10.95 -28.61
CA HIS A 52 2.24 10.21 -29.88
C HIS A 52 2.74 8.77 -29.67
N ALA A 53 3.73 8.59 -28.80
CA ALA A 53 4.24 7.26 -28.48
C ALA A 53 3.16 6.37 -27.85
N LEU A 54 2.42 6.89 -26.87
CA LEU A 54 1.30 6.19 -26.22
C LEU A 54 0.17 5.89 -27.20
N THR A 55 -0.11 6.80 -28.13
CA THR A 55 -1.07 6.58 -29.21
C THR A 55 -0.65 5.41 -30.11
N CYS A 56 0.61 5.38 -30.56
CA CYS A 56 1.17 4.27 -31.34
C CYS A 56 1.10 2.94 -30.58
N LEU A 57 1.50 2.95 -29.30
CA LEU A 57 1.48 1.76 -28.45
C LEU A 57 0.06 1.25 -28.24
N ASN A 58 -0.96 2.11 -28.27
CA ASN A 58 -2.35 1.67 -28.14
C ASN A 58 -2.84 0.83 -29.32
N TYR A 59 -2.21 0.90 -30.50
CA TYR A 59 -2.52 -0.01 -31.60
C TYR A 59 -1.94 -1.42 -31.39
N THR A 60 -0.84 -1.55 -30.66
CA THR A 60 -0.03 -2.79 -30.61
C THR A 60 -0.02 -3.45 -29.22
N HIS A 61 -0.18 -2.67 -28.15
CA HIS A 61 0.02 -3.04 -26.75
C HIS A 61 -1.18 -2.75 -25.84
N LYS A 62 -2.34 -2.41 -26.41
CA LYS A 62 -3.58 -2.22 -25.63
C LYS A 62 -3.86 -3.44 -24.74
N GLY A 63 -4.03 -3.20 -23.45
CA GLY A 63 -4.29 -4.25 -22.46
C GLY A 63 -3.14 -5.22 -22.22
N LYS A 64 -1.89 -4.87 -22.57
CA LYS A 64 -0.72 -5.76 -22.43
C LYS A 64 0.31 -5.32 -21.38
N ILE A 65 0.17 -4.13 -20.81
CA ILE A 65 1.16 -3.58 -19.87
C ILE A 65 0.81 -3.95 -18.43
N ASP A 66 1.75 -4.57 -17.72
CA ASP A 66 1.58 -4.95 -16.30
C ASP A 66 1.75 -3.75 -15.36
N VAL A 67 2.78 -2.94 -15.57
CA VAL A 67 3.15 -1.83 -14.70
C VAL A 67 3.52 -0.61 -15.54
N ILE A 68 3.01 0.54 -15.15
CA ILE A 68 3.45 1.85 -15.64
C ILE A 68 4.01 2.63 -14.47
N TYR A 69 5.21 3.18 -14.61
CA TYR A 69 5.76 4.16 -13.68
C TYR A 69 6.07 5.44 -14.46
N ILE A 70 5.62 6.58 -13.94
CA ILE A 70 5.89 7.89 -14.54
C ILE A 70 6.30 8.90 -13.47
N ASP A 71 7.19 9.79 -13.88
CA ASP A 71 7.66 10.94 -13.13
C ASP A 71 7.34 12.22 -13.95
N PRO A 72 6.06 12.66 -13.93
CA PRO A 72 5.61 13.81 -14.71
C PRO A 72 6.21 15.11 -14.15
N PRO A 73 6.18 16.21 -14.93
CA PRO A 73 6.60 17.51 -14.41
C PRO A 73 5.78 17.87 -13.18
N TYR A 74 6.44 18.37 -12.13
CA TYR A 74 5.83 18.73 -10.86
C TYR A 74 5.20 20.13 -10.92
N ASN A 75 5.48 20.89 -11.97
CA ASN A 75 4.89 22.20 -12.22
C ASN A 75 5.28 23.27 -11.16
N THR A 76 6.54 23.23 -10.73
CA THR A 76 7.12 24.12 -9.71
C THR A 76 7.18 25.59 -10.14
N GLY A 77 7.03 25.85 -11.45
CA GLY A 77 7.07 27.17 -12.05
C GLY A 77 8.45 27.60 -12.57
N SER A 78 9.47 26.74 -12.42
CA SER A 78 10.79 26.94 -13.01
C SER A 78 11.18 25.74 -13.87
N ASP A 79 11.66 25.99 -15.09
CA ASP A 79 12.23 24.93 -15.92
C ASP A 79 13.64 24.57 -15.45
N GLY A 80 13.94 23.28 -15.45
CA GLY A 80 15.28 22.76 -15.20
C GLY A 80 16.15 22.74 -16.47
N PHE A 81 17.42 22.35 -16.33
CA PHE A 81 18.26 22.05 -17.49
C PHE A 81 17.74 20.79 -18.19
N LYS A 82 17.39 20.89 -19.49
CA LYS A 82 16.82 19.83 -20.35
C LYS A 82 15.42 19.30 -19.97
N TYR A 83 14.90 19.58 -18.78
CA TYR A 83 13.58 19.15 -18.33
C TYR A 83 12.61 20.33 -18.24
N LYS A 84 11.54 20.28 -19.04
CA LYS A 84 10.47 21.29 -19.03
C LYS A 84 9.46 20.98 -17.94
N ASP A 85 9.68 21.54 -16.76
CA ASP A 85 8.83 21.35 -15.59
C ASP A 85 7.60 22.27 -15.62
N LYS A 86 7.74 23.49 -16.15
CA LYS A 86 6.65 24.46 -16.20
C LYS A 86 5.62 24.05 -17.26
N ARG A 87 4.40 23.71 -16.81
CA ARG A 87 3.21 23.50 -17.65
C ARG A 87 2.06 24.36 -17.13
N ILE A 88 2.36 25.63 -16.91
CA ILE A 88 1.42 26.63 -16.40
C ILE A 88 0.88 27.43 -17.57
N LEU A 89 -0.42 27.72 -17.55
CA LEU A 89 -1.03 28.65 -18.49
C LEU A 89 -0.56 30.08 -18.19
N ASP A 90 0.16 30.70 -19.12
CA ASP A 90 0.67 32.08 -18.97
C ASP A 90 -0.31 33.14 -19.52
N LYS A 91 -1.21 32.75 -20.42
CA LYS A 91 -2.23 33.64 -21.01
C LYS A 91 -3.58 32.93 -21.16
N PHE A 92 -4.67 33.67 -20.95
CA PHE A 92 -6.03 33.24 -21.24
C PHE A 92 -6.28 33.16 -22.76
N PRO A 93 -7.36 32.49 -23.21
CA PRO A 93 -7.71 32.40 -24.63
C PRO A 93 -7.93 33.75 -25.32
N ASP A 94 -8.27 34.80 -24.56
CA ASP A 94 -8.42 36.18 -25.06
C ASP A 94 -7.09 36.95 -25.16
N GLY A 95 -5.97 36.31 -24.80
CA GLY A 95 -4.61 36.87 -24.86
C GLY A 95 -4.18 37.64 -23.61
N THR A 96 -5.05 37.77 -22.61
CA THR A 96 -4.70 38.42 -21.33
C THR A 96 -3.79 37.54 -20.48
N GLU A 97 -2.93 38.13 -19.65
CA GLU A 97 -2.01 37.36 -18.80
C GLU A 97 -2.74 36.67 -17.65
N VAL A 98 -2.35 35.43 -17.33
CA VAL A 98 -2.87 34.70 -16.18
C VAL A 98 -2.12 35.16 -14.94
N PRO A 99 -2.79 35.73 -13.92
CA PRO A 99 -2.11 36.10 -12.68
C PRO A 99 -1.46 34.89 -12.02
N LYS A 100 -0.28 35.09 -11.41
CA LYS A 100 0.52 34.01 -10.80
C LYS A 100 -0.27 33.15 -9.81
N ASP A 101 -1.22 33.74 -9.08
CA ASP A 101 -2.02 33.07 -8.06
C ASP A 101 -3.41 32.62 -8.58
N HIS A 102 -3.66 32.74 -9.88
CA HIS A 102 -4.94 32.39 -10.47
C HIS A 102 -5.11 30.86 -10.55
N PRO A 103 -6.19 30.24 -10.00
CA PRO A 103 -6.38 28.78 -10.02
C PRO A 103 -6.36 28.15 -11.43
N PHE A 104 -6.86 28.85 -12.45
CA PHE A 104 -6.80 28.38 -13.85
C PHE A 104 -5.39 28.13 -14.39
N ARG A 105 -4.32 28.61 -13.72
CA ARG A 105 -2.94 28.36 -14.12
C ARG A 105 -2.61 26.85 -14.21
N HIS A 106 -3.29 26.03 -13.41
CA HIS A 106 -3.15 24.55 -13.38
C HIS A 106 -3.84 23.83 -14.55
N SER A 107 -4.69 24.51 -15.31
CA SER A 107 -5.49 23.88 -16.36
C SER A 107 -4.64 23.31 -17.50
N TYR A 108 -3.48 23.93 -17.78
CA TYR A 108 -2.58 23.41 -18.81
C TYR A 108 -1.96 22.07 -18.39
N TRP A 109 -1.44 21.99 -17.16
CA TRP A 109 -0.90 20.75 -16.60
C TRP A 109 -1.96 19.63 -16.55
N LEU A 110 -3.18 19.95 -16.12
CA LEU A 110 -4.29 19.00 -16.12
C LEU A 110 -4.65 18.50 -17.52
N SER A 111 -4.74 19.39 -18.51
CA SER A 111 -5.02 19.00 -19.91
C SER A 111 -3.92 18.11 -20.46
N PHE A 112 -2.65 18.46 -20.20
CA PHE A 112 -1.47 17.69 -20.58
C PHE A 112 -1.49 16.28 -19.97
N MET A 113 -1.76 16.17 -18.66
CA MET A 113 -1.77 14.89 -17.95
C MET A 113 -2.99 14.03 -18.32
N ASN A 114 -4.18 14.63 -18.45
CA ASN A 114 -5.41 13.91 -18.77
C ASN A 114 -5.25 13.07 -20.05
N LYS A 115 -4.82 13.73 -21.13
CA LYS A 115 -4.62 13.12 -22.46
C LYS A 115 -3.68 11.90 -22.40
N ARG A 116 -2.61 11.98 -21.60
CA ARG A 116 -1.61 10.90 -21.46
C ARG A 116 -2.09 9.78 -20.54
N LEU A 117 -2.74 10.11 -19.42
CA LEU A 117 -3.24 9.13 -18.46
C LEU A 117 -4.40 8.31 -19.03
N GLU A 118 -5.27 8.89 -19.86
CA GLU A 118 -6.29 8.13 -20.58
C GLU A 118 -5.68 7.06 -21.49
N LEU A 119 -4.67 7.43 -22.28
CA LEU A 119 -3.93 6.49 -23.14
C LEU A 119 -3.12 5.47 -22.34
N ALA A 120 -2.59 5.84 -21.17
CA ALA A 120 -1.89 4.91 -20.29
C ALA A 120 -2.85 3.86 -19.70
N LYS A 121 -4.05 4.26 -19.26
CA LYS A 121 -5.08 3.35 -18.73
C LYS A 121 -5.49 2.27 -19.74
N THR A 122 -5.58 2.62 -21.02
CA THR A 122 -5.95 1.65 -22.06
C THR A 122 -4.86 0.61 -22.33
N LEU A 123 -3.58 0.95 -22.14
CA LEU A 123 -2.46 0.04 -22.26
C LEU A 123 -2.38 -1.00 -21.13
N LEU A 124 -2.78 -0.63 -19.91
CA LEU A 124 -2.72 -1.53 -18.74
C LEU A 124 -3.56 -2.80 -18.92
N LYS A 125 -3.06 -3.94 -18.44
CA LYS A 125 -3.88 -5.15 -18.18
C LYS A 125 -4.93 -4.87 -17.10
N ASN A 126 -5.93 -5.73 -16.97
CA ASN A 126 -6.97 -5.59 -15.94
C ASN A 126 -6.41 -5.65 -14.52
N ASP A 127 -5.39 -6.48 -14.30
CA ASP A 127 -4.61 -6.59 -13.07
C ASP A 127 -3.35 -5.68 -13.07
N GLY A 128 -3.22 -4.79 -14.05
CA GLY A 128 -2.10 -3.86 -14.13
C GLY A 128 -2.23 -2.66 -13.19
N ILE A 129 -1.10 -2.03 -12.88
CA ILE A 129 -1.02 -0.84 -12.02
C ILE A 129 -0.25 0.30 -12.67
N ILE A 130 -0.59 1.52 -12.27
CA ILE A 130 0.17 2.73 -12.57
C ILE A 130 0.66 3.37 -11.27
N LEU A 131 1.91 3.81 -11.29
CA LEU A 131 2.57 4.55 -10.23
C LEU A 131 2.96 5.93 -10.79
N ILE A 132 2.60 6.99 -10.09
CA ILE A 132 2.80 8.37 -10.54
C ILE A 132 3.48 9.13 -9.40
N SER A 133 4.73 9.55 -9.60
CA SER A 133 5.43 10.45 -8.68
C SER A 133 4.85 11.86 -8.77
N ILE A 134 4.83 12.58 -7.65
CA ILE A 134 4.44 13.99 -7.59
C ILE A 134 4.96 14.66 -6.32
N ASP A 135 5.17 15.97 -6.37
CA ASP A 135 5.37 16.82 -5.18
C ASP A 135 4.06 17.47 -4.70
N ASP A 136 4.16 18.40 -3.77
CA ASP A 136 3.02 19.09 -3.18
C ASP A 136 2.28 20.06 -4.12
N ASN A 137 2.84 20.46 -5.26
CA ASN A 137 2.26 21.49 -6.14
C ASN A 137 0.98 21.01 -6.85
N GLU A 138 0.97 19.79 -7.38
CA GLU A 138 -0.17 19.23 -8.14
C GLU A 138 -0.75 17.96 -7.52
N THR A 139 -0.36 17.62 -6.29
CA THR A 139 -0.85 16.42 -5.59
C THR A 139 -2.39 16.32 -5.57
N ALA A 140 -3.10 17.41 -5.26
CA ALA A 140 -4.55 17.40 -5.16
C ALA A 140 -5.24 17.28 -6.54
N GLN A 141 -4.71 18.02 -7.52
CA GLN A 141 -5.17 18.07 -8.90
C GLN A 141 -4.99 16.70 -9.56
N LEU A 142 -3.80 16.12 -9.45
CA LEU A 142 -3.49 14.77 -9.94
C LEU A 142 -4.36 13.70 -9.29
N LYS A 143 -4.61 13.81 -7.98
CA LYS A 143 -5.45 12.86 -7.24
C LYS A 143 -6.85 12.81 -7.82
N LEU A 144 -7.50 13.97 -7.97
CA LEU A 144 -8.86 14.06 -8.51
C LEU A 144 -8.91 13.63 -9.97
N LEU A 145 -7.90 14.00 -10.77
CA LEU A 145 -7.78 13.54 -12.16
C LEU A 145 -7.65 12.02 -12.25
N CYS A 146 -6.83 11.40 -11.39
CA CYS A 146 -6.70 9.95 -11.33
C CYS A 146 -7.99 9.27 -10.86
N ASP A 147 -8.73 9.86 -9.91
CA ASP A 147 -10.02 9.32 -9.49
C ASP A 147 -11.04 9.35 -10.63
N GLU A 148 -11.05 10.41 -11.44
CA GLU A 148 -11.90 10.51 -12.62
C GLU A 148 -11.52 9.48 -13.70
N ILE A 149 -10.22 9.38 -14.02
CA ILE A 149 -9.73 8.48 -15.07
C ILE A 149 -9.79 7.02 -14.63
N PHE A 150 -9.28 6.66 -13.46
CA PHE A 150 -9.14 5.28 -13.00
C PHE A 150 -10.30 4.79 -12.12
N GLY A 151 -11.09 5.69 -11.54
CA GLY A 151 -12.07 5.36 -10.50
C GLY A 151 -11.45 5.41 -9.10
N GLU A 152 -12.09 6.12 -8.17
CA GLU A 152 -11.61 6.26 -6.79
C GLU A 152 -11.43 4.90 -6.10
N GLU A 153 -12.32 3.93 -6.39
CA GLU A 153 -12.28 2.56 -5.86
C GLU A 153 -11.07 1.74 -6.35
N ASN A 154 -10.39 2.24 -7.39
CA ASN A 154 -9.20 1.60 -7.94
C ASN A 154 -7.89 2.17 -7.37
N LYS A 155 -7.97 3.16 -6.46
CA LYS A 155 -6.82 3.62 -5.70
C LYS A 155 -6.34 2.54 -4.73
N LEU A 156 -5.06 2.19 -4.81
CA LEU A 156 -4.45 1.18 -3.95
C LEU A 156 -3.75 1.79 -2.73
N SER A 157 -2.95 2.84 -2.96
CA SER A 157 -2.18 3.49 -1.89
C SER A 157 -1.66 4.86 -2.34
N THR A 158 -1.26 5.66 -1.35
CA THR A 158 -0.34 6.79 -1.53
C THR A 158 0.91 6.44 -0.74
N HIS A 159 2.03 6.29 -1.43
CA HIS A 159 3.33 6.13 -0.81
C HIS A 159 3.94 7.51 -0.56
N HIS A 160 4.59 7.67 0.59
CA HIS A 160 5.21 8.90 1.03
C HIS A 160 6.71 8.70 1.03
N ILE A 161 7.40 9.49 0.24
CA ILE A 161 8.81 9.33 -0.06
C ILE A 161 9.58 10.48 0.57
N GLN A 162 10.33 10.21 1.63
CA GLN A 162 11.21 11.21 2.22
C GLN A 162 12.46 11.33 1.36
N VAL A 163 12.63 12.46 0.69
CA VAL A 163 13.75 12.74 -0.23
C VAL A 163 14.81 13.65 0.40
N ARG A 164 14.51 14.26 1.56
CA ARG A 164 15.41 15.14 2.30
C ARG A 164 15.42 14.78 3.78
N TYR A 165 16.58 14.98 4.41
CA TYR A 165 16.73 14.85 5.85
C TYR A 165 15.91 15.93 6.57
N ALA A 166 15.17 15.54 7.60
CA ALA A 166 14.34 16.46 8.38
C ALA A 166 15.15 17.53 9.14
N ASP A 167 16.41 17.23 9.45
CA ASP A 167 17.33 18.03 10.25
C ASP A 167 18.36 18.80 9.39
N LYS A 168 18.42 18.55 8.08
CA LYS A 168 19.40 19.19 7.18
C LYS A 168 18.92 20.57 6.74
N THR A 169 19.10 21.56 7.62
CA THR A 169 18.82 22.96 7.31
C THR A 169 20.10 23.67 6.85
N LEU A 170 20.20 23.99 5.55
CA LEU A 170 21.27 24.86 5.03
C LEU A 170 20.83 26.33 4.95
N ASN A 171 19.53 26.62 5.07
CA ASN A 171 18.97 27.97 5.09
C ASN A 171 17.62 27.96 5.82
N GLU A 172 17.55 28.58 7.01
CA GLU A 172 16.36 28.76 7.87
C GLU A 172 15.33 29.74 7.26
N LYS A 173 15.03 29.65 5.96
CA LYS A 173 14.14 30.59 5.28
C LYS A 173 12.65 30.24 5.39
N ASN A 174 12.31 28.99 5.71
CA ASN A 174 10.94 28.51 5.79
C ASN A 174 10.70 27.81 7.13
N ASP A 175 9.62 28.16 7.85
CA ASP A 175 9.29 27.45 9.11
C ASP A 175 8.73 26.04 8.88
N TRP A 176 8.34 25.72 7.63
CA TRP A 176 7.87 24.40 7.19
C TRP A 176 8.75 23.91 6.05
N GLN A 177 9.58 22.90 6.31
CA GLN A 177 10.47 22.34 5.30
C GLN A 177 9.78 21.17 4.58
N PRO A 178 9.56 21.25 3.26
CA PRO A 178 9.04 20.12 2.50
C PRO A 178 10.16 19.09 2.30
N VAL A 179 9.99 17.93 2.95
CA VAL A 179 10.93 16.79 2.89
C VAL A 179 10.34 15.55 2.21
N MET A 180 9.05 15.59 1.91
CA MET A 180 8.29 14.47 1.35
C MET A 180 7.87 14.76 -0.08
N GLU A 181 7.95 13.72 -0.91
CA GLU A 181 7.25 13.59 -2.18
C GLU A 181 6.27 12.41 -2.08
N TYR A 182 5.45 12.23 -3.10
CA TYR A 182 4.37 11.24 -3.10
C TYR A 182 4.42 10.37 -4.34
N VAL A 183 4.00 9.12 -4.18
CA VAL A 183 3.71 8.22 -5.31
C VAL A 183 2.27 7.73 -5.18
N PHE A 184 1.44 8.09 -6.15
CA PHE A 184 0.09 7.57 -6.26
C PHE A 184 0.09 6.23 -6.98
N ILE A 185 -0.65 5.27 -6.41
CA ILE A 185 -0.74 3.92 -6.97
C ILE A 185 -2.21 3.60 -7.25
N TYR A 186 -2.51 3.39 -8.52
CA TYR A 186 -3.84 2.99 -9.00
C TYR A 186 -3.75 1.66 -9.74
N ALA A 187 -4.74 0.80 -9.53
CA ALA A 187 -4.96 -0.34 -10.39
C ALA A 187 -5.83 0.05 -11.58
N LYS A 188 -5.75 -0.70 -12.69
CA LYS A 188 -6.80 -0.62 -13.71
C LYS A 188 -8.14 -1.14 -13.18
N LYS A 189 -8.10 -2.24 -12.43
CA LYS A 189 -9.25 -2.83 -11.71
C LYS A 189 -8.78 -3.44 -10.40
N SER A 190 -9.03 -2.77 -9.27
CA SER A 190 -8.52 -3.18 -7.96
C SER A 190 -8.95 -4.59 -7.55
N GLY A 191 -10.18 -5.00 -7.90
CA GLY A 191 -10.67 -6.36 -7.64
C GLY A 191 -9.86 -7.48 -8.33
N SER A 192 -9.20 -7.17 -9.45
CA SER A 192 -8.35 -8.10 -10.21
C SER A 192 -6.87 -8.04 -9.80
N PHE A 193 -6.42 -6.92 -9.21
CA PHE A 193 -5.02 -6.75 -8.79
C PHE A 193 -4.65 -7.64 -7.60
N ARG A 194 -3.42 -8.17 -7.60
CA ARG A 194 -2.83 -8.91 -6.49
C ARG A 194 -1.42 -8.39 -6.23
N ALA A 195 -1.23 -7.75 -5.08
CA ALA A 195 0.07 -7.20 -4.71
C ALA A 195 1.10 -8.29 -4.45
N ASN A 196 2.31 -8.11 -4.98
CA ASN A 196 3.48 -8.90 -4.62
C ASN A 196 3.98 -8.49 -3.23
N LYS A 197 3.45 -9.13 -2.19
CA LYS A 197 3.75 -8.79 -0.80
C LYS A 197 5.07 -9.44 -0.37
N PRO A 198 5.95 -8.72 0.35
CA PRO A 198 7.10 -9.35 0.98
C PRO A 198 6.62 -10.46 1.92
N SER A 199 7.32 -11.58 1.91
CA SER A 199 7.00 -12.74 2.76
C SER A 199 8.22 -13.17 3.57
N PHE A 200 7.97 -13.93 4.62
CA PHE A 200 8.98 -14.54 5.45
C PHE A 200 8.50 -15.91 5.90
N GLU A 201 9.44 -16.77 6.27
CA GLU A 201 9.13 -18.10 6.78
C GLU A 201 8.28 -18.01 8.06
N TYR A 202 7.23 -18.82 8.11
CA TYR A 202 6.36 -18.92 9.27
C TYR A 202 7.08 -19.67 10.37
N SER A 203 7.50 -18.93 11.39
CA SER A 203 8.20 -19.49 12.54
C SER A 203 7.23 -19.96 13.64
N LEU A 204 7.56 -21.12 14.23
CA LEU A 204 6.90 -21.67 15.40
C LEU A 204 7.44 -21.11 16.73
N ASP A 205 8.41 -20.19 16.74
CA ASP A 205 9.13 -19.74 17.96
C ASP A 205 8.24 -19.20 19.09
N LYS A 206 7.02 -18.77 18.74
CA LYS A 206 6.05 -18.22 19.70
C LYS A 206 5.07 -19.27 20.24
N PHE A 207 5.06 -20.49 19.72
CA PHE A 207 4.23 -21.60 20.17
C PHE A 207 4.99 -22.41 21.22
N VAL A 208 4.95 -21.92 22.45
CA VAL A 208 5.73 -22.44 23.59
C VAL A 208 4.89 -22.64 24.84
N TYR A 209 3.58 -22.36 24.78
CA TYR A 209 2.71 -22.41 25.96
C TYR A 209 1.84 -23.66 25.95
N GLU A 210 1.67 -24.28 27.11
CA GLU A 210 0.70 -25.34 27.36
C GLU A 210 -0.20 -24.89 28.51
N ILE A 211 -1.50 -25.12 28.39
CA ILE A 211 -2.47 -24.87 29.45
C ILE A 211 -2.90 -26.22 30.01
N LYS A 212 -2.76 -26.39 31.32
CA LYS A 212 -3.25 -27.56 32.05
C LYS A 212 -4.51 -27.19 32.83
N GLU A 213 -5.59 -27.89 32.53
CA GLU A 213 -6.84 -27.84 33.30
C GLU A 213 -6.66 -28.77 34.52
N LEU A 214 -6.59 -28.23 35.73
CA LEU A 214 -6.38 -29.02 36.96
C LEU A 214 -7.70 -29.53 37.55
N THR A 215 -8.82 -28.88 37.22
CA THR A 215 -10.18 -29.30 37.60
C THR A 215 -11.06 -29.40 36.35
N GLN A 216 -12.32 -29.81 36.51
CA GLN A 216 -13.28 -29.79 35.39
C GLN A 216 -13.77 -28.38 35.04
N GLY A 217 -13.53 -27.39 35.89
CA GLY A 217 -14.06 -26.04 35.75
C GLY A 217 -15.59 -25.95 35.89
N SER A 218 -16.12 -24.75 35.71
CA SER A 218 -17.55 -24.45 35.67
C SER A 218 -18.00 -24.19 34.23
N LYS A 219 -18.88 -25.03 33.70
CA LYS A 219 -19.47 -24.82 32.37
C LYS A 219 -20.66 -23.89 32.42
N ILE A 220 -20.67 -22.90 31.53
CA ILE A 220 -21.80 -22.01 31.27
C ILE A 220 -22.10 -21.94 29.78
N SER A 221 -23.31 -21.48 29.44
CA SER A 221 -23.67 -21.12 28.07
C SER A 221 -23.85 -19.60 27.97
N VAL A 222 -23.09 -18.95 27.11
CA VAL A 222 -23.19 -17.50 26.87
C VAL A 222 -23.30 -17.26 25.37
N LYS A 223 -24.38 -16.60 24.94
CA LYS A 223 -24.65 -16.29 23.52
C LYS A 223 -24.54 -17.52 22.59
N ASN A 224 -25.15 -18.63 22.98
CA ASN A 224 -25.12 -19.92 22.27
C ASN A 224 -23.72 -20.54 22.13
N ARG A 225 -22.75 -20.14 22.96
CA ARG A 225 -21.44 -20.79 23.05
C ARG A 225 -21.27 -21.44 24.41
N SER A 226 -20.66 -22.62 24.41
CA SER A 226 -20.20 -23.27 25.64
C SER A 226 -18.89 -22.64 26.09
N VAL A 227 -18.84 -22.25 27.36
CA VAL A 227 -17.66 -21.67 27.99
C VAL A 227 -17.35 -22.47 29.26
N ASN A 228 -16.13 -23.00 29.35
CA ASN A 228 -15.64 -23.62 30.58
C ASN A 228 -14.72 -22.64 31.34
N ILE A 229 -15.03 -22.38 32.60
CA ILE A 229 -14.35 -21.37 33.42
C ILE A 229 -13.53 -22.08 34.49
N PHE A 230 -12.26 -21.71 34.62
CA PHE A 230 -11.34 -22.20 35.63
C PHE A 230 -10.89 -21.01 36.47
N LYS A 231 -11.19 -21.01 37.77
CA LYS A 231 -10.74 -19.99 38.70
C LYS A 231 -9.24 -20.08 38.93
N LYS A 232 -8.66 -19.04 39.51
CA LYS A 232 -7.24 -19.04 39.91
C LYS A 232 -6.93 -20.27 40.79
N GLY A 233 -5.94 -21.06 40.38
CA GLY A 233 -5.56 -22.32 41.04
C GLY A 233 -6.21 -23.58 40.45
N GLU A 234 -7.20 -23.44 39.56
CA GLU A 234 -7.82 -24.57 38.84
C GLU A 234 -7.18 -24.85 37.47
N TRP A 235 -6.17 -24.06 37.12
CA TRP A 235 -5.44 -24.19 35.87
C TRP A 235 -4.00 -23.72 36.05
N GLU A 236 -3.11 -24.23 35.20
CA GLU A 236 -1.72 -23.84 35.14
C GLU A 236 -1.31 -23.52 33.70
N ILE A 237 -0.33 -22.62 33.57
CA ILE A 237 0.33 -22.36 32.30
C ILE A 237 1.79 -22.73 32.38
N ILE A 238 2.23 -23.56 31.44
CA ILE A 238 3.61 -24.01 31.31
C ILE A 238 4.21 -23.33 30.09
N LYS A 239 5.38 -22.71 30.27
CA LYS A 239 6.18 -22.21 29.16
C LYS A 239 7.33 -23.17 28.89
N HIS A 240 7.26 -23.86 27.77
CA HIS A 240 8.29 -24.77 27.29
C HIS A 240 9.52 -24.02 26.77
N LYS A 241 10.69 -24.65 26.85
CA LYS A 241 11.95 -24.08 26.36
C LYS A 241 12.08 -24.16 24.83
N LYS A 242 11.46 -25.17 24.22
CA LYS A 242 11.49 -25.40 22.78
C LYS A 242 10.07 -25.20 22.20
N PRO A 243 9.95 -24.58 21.03
CA PRO A 243 8.68 -24.48 20.34
C PRO A 243 8.23 -25.85 19.81
N ALA A 244 6.93 -26.03 19.68
CA ALA A 244 6.31 -27.20 19.05
C ALA A 244 4.95 -26.85 18.44
N ASP A 245 4.50 -27.65 17.48
CA ASP A 245 3.26 -27.47 16.73
C ASP A 245 1.99 -27.72 17.56
N ASN A 246 2.09 -28.56 18.58
CA ASN A 246 1.03 -28.84 19.54
C ASN A 246 0.95 -27.83 20.70
N LEU A 247 1.83 -26.81 20.72
CA LEU A 247 1.84 -25.77 21.75
C LEU A 247 1.07 -24.53 21.31
N LEU A 248 0.75 -23.68 22.28
CA LEU A 248 -0.03 -22.47 22.13
C LEU A 248 0.86 -21.23 22.06
N LYS A 249 0.35 -20.21 21.38
CA LYS A 249 0.92 -18.88 21.30
C LYS A 249 0.12 -17.88 22.11
N GLU A 250 0.79 -17.15 23.01
CA GLU A 250 0.21 -16.06 23.79
C GLU A 250 0.07 -14.78 22.94
N ILE A 251 -1.10 -14.15 23.00
CA ILE A 251 -1.38 -12.88 22.34
C ILE A 251 -2.19 -11.97 23.28
N TRP A 252 -1.77 -10.71 23.39
CA TRP A 252 -2.57 -9.69 24.08
C TRP A 252 -3.81 -9.35 23.28
N VAL A 253 -4.97 -9.32 23.95
CA VAL A 253 -6.21 -8.81 23.36
C VAL A 253 -6.25 -7.30 23.56
N SER A 254 -5.65 -6.55 22.63
CA SER A 254 -5.56 -5.08 22.68
C SER A 254 -5.68 -4.45 21.28
N GLY A 255 -5.85 -3.13 21.22
CA GLY A 255 -5.92 -2.38 19.95
C GLY A 255 -7.01 -2.92 19.02
N SER A 256 -6.64 -3.20 17.76
CA SER A 256 -7.55 -3.76 16.76
C SER A 256 -8.03 -5.18 17.07
N ILE A 257 -7.24 -5.99 17.80
CA ILE A 257 -7.67 -7.34 18.24
C ILE A 257 -8.80 -7.22 19.27
N TYR A 258 -8.70 -6.21 20.14
CA TYR A 258 -9.78 -5.87 21.05
C TYR A 258 -10.96 -5.30 20.27
N SER A 259 -10.84 -4.18 19.56
CA SER A 259 -12.00 -3.53 18.93
C SER A 259 -12.69 -4.35 17.83
N GLY A 260 -12.04 -5.36 17.27
CA GLY A 260 -12.61 -6.26 16.27
C GLY A 260 -13.80 -7.10 16.74
N THR A 261 -14.47 -7.73 15.77
CA THR A 261 -15.69 -8.54 15.93
C THR A 261 -15.43 -10.01 16.32
N GLY A 262 -14.16 -10.44 16.30
CA GLY A 262 -13.74 -11.80 16.66
C GLY A 262 -13.41 -11.96 18.14
N ASN A 263 -12.14 -12.28 18.45
CA ASN A 263 -11.67 -12.56 19.82
C ASN A 263 -11.98 -11.44 20.82
N GLY A 264 -11.81 -10.17 20.43
CA GLY A 264 -12.10 -9.04 21.31
C GLY A 264 -13.58 -8.89 21.66
N ALA A 265 -14.49 -9.24 20.75
CA ALA A 265 -15.92 -9.29 21.07
C ALA A 265 -16.25 -10.38 22.10
N MET A 266 -15.51 -11.49 22.11
CA MET A 266 -15.65 -12.54 23.15
C MET A 266 -15.22 -12.01 24.51
N VAL A 267 -14.08 -11.31 24.58
CA VAL A 267 -13.61 -10.70 25.84
C VAL A 267 -14.65 -9.73 26.40
N ARG A 268 -15.14 -8.79 25.58
CA ARG A 268 -16.16 -7.80 26.01
C ARG A 268 -17.48 -8.41 26.45
N SER A 269 -17.89 -9.51 25.83
CA SER A 269 -19.24 -10.04 26.04
C SER A 269 -19.33 -11.24 26.97
N ILE A 270 -18.22 -11.91 27.24
CA ILE A 270 -18.16 -13.11 28.09
C ILE A 270 -17.30 -12.84 29.33
N ILE A 271 -16.10 -12.27 29.15
CA ILE A 271 -15.10 -12.18 30.22
C ILE A 271 -15.31 -10.94 31.08
N GLU A 272 -15.33 -9.75 30.46
CA GLU A 272 -15.44 -8.48 31.18
C GLU A 272 -16.66 -8.39 32.11
N PRO A 273 -17.87 -8.82 31.70
CA PRO A 273 -19.05 -8.77 32.57
C PRO A 273 -18.98 -9.72 33.77
N ARG A 274 -17.98 -10.60 33.82
CA ARG A 274 -17.88 -11.67 34.81
C ARG A 274 -16.65 -11.60 35.70
N ILE A 275 -15.79 -10.58 35.54
CA ILE A 275 -14.57 -10.44 36.34
C ILE A 275 -14.88 -10.44 37.84
N ASP A 276 -15.97 -9.77 38.26
CA ASP A 276 -16.37 -9.69 39.67
C ASP A 276 -16.92 -11.01 40.22
N VAL A 277 -17.43 -11.89 39.34
CA VAL A 277 -18.04 -13.18 39.71
C VAL A 277 -17.00 -14.31 39.67
N ASP A 278 -16.24 -14.37 38.60
CA ASP A 278 -15.28 -15.44 38.35
C ASP A 278 -13.92 -15.14 39.00
N GLY A 279 -13.63 -13.87 39.29
CA GLY A 279 -12.41 -13.40 39.94
C GLY A 279 -11.25 -13.15 38.98
N TYR A 280 -10.27 -12.38 39.46
CA TYR A 280 -9.02 -12.12 38.75
C TYR A 280 -8.15 -13.39 38.64
N GLY A 281 -7.49 -13.57 37.50
CA GLY A 281 -6.67 -14.76 37.22
C GLY A 281 -7.46 -15.96 36.72
N SER A 282 -8.74 -15.81 36.41
CA SER A 282 -9.56 -16.87 35.83
C SER A 282 -9.27 -17.09 34.35
N LEU A 283 -9.39 -18.34 33.92
CA LEU A 283 -9.22 -18.82 32.55
C LEU A 283 -10.57 -19.22 31.96
N TYR A 284 -10.78 -18.87 30.71
CA TYR A 284 -11.99 -19.14 29.95
C TYR A 284 -11.63 -19.96 28.73
N LYS A 285 -12.13 -21.19 28.64
CA LYS A 285 -12.10 -22.01 27.44
C LYS A 285 -13.41 -21.80 26.68
N ILE A 286 -13.35 -21.13 25.55
CA ILE A 286 -14.54 -20.77 24.76
C ILE A 286 -14.57 -21.62 23.50
N GLU A 287 -15.61 -22.45 23.37
CA GLU A 287 -15.82 -23.35 22.23
C GLU A 287 -16.27 -22.59 20.97
N GLY A 288 -16.04 -23.21 19.81
CA GLY A 288 -16.40 -22.67 18.49
C GLY A 288 -15.51 -21.52 18.01
N LEU A 289 -14.25 -21.49 18.44
CA LEU A 289 -13.28 -20.47 18.06
C LEU A 289 -11.99 -21.10 17.53
N GLY A 290 -11.38 -20.42 16.56
CA GLY A 290 -10.08 -20.78 16.01
C GLY A 290 -10.13 -21.59 14.72
N GLU A 291 -9.06 -21.45 13.95
CA GLU A 291 -8.78 -22.19 12.70
C GLU A 291 -7.55 -23.09 12.90
N ASP A 292 -7.22 -23.38 14.16
CA ASP A 292 -6.07 -24.16 14.62
C ASP A 292 -6.44 -25.62 14.93
N GLY A 293 -7.68 -26.03 14.61
CA GLY A 293 -8.16 -27.41 14.78
C GLY A 293 -8.52 -27.77 16.23
N LEU A 294 -8.28 -26.88 17.21
CA LEU A 294 -8.63 -27.14 18.61
C LEU A 294 -10.14 -27.09 18.86
N GLY A 295 -10.87 -26.31 18.06
CA GLY A 295 -12.31 -26.08 18.23
C GLY A 295 -12.65 -25.13 19.38
N TYR A 296 -11.68 -24.67 20.15
CA TYR A 296 -11.83 -23.71 21.23
C TYR A 296 -10.65 -22.75 21.33
N ARG A 297 -10.81 -21.69 22.13
CA ARG A 297 -9.72 -20.78 22.48
C ARG A 297 -9.69 -20.49 23.97
N TYR A 298 -8.49 -20.47 24.54
CA TYR A 298 -8.29 -20.05 25.92
C TYR A 298 -8.10 -18.54 26.01
N PHE A 299 -8.72 -17.95 27.02
CA PHE A 299 -8.51 -16.56 27.41
C PHE A 299 -8.21 -16.49 28.89
N ALA A 300 -7.07 -15.90 29.26
CA ALA A 300 -6.82 -15.52 30.64
C ALA A 300 -7.38 -14.11 30.87
N GLY A 301 -8.31 -14.01 31.81
CA GLY A 301 -8.85 -12.73 32.26
C GLY A 301 -7.77 -11.87 32.95
N PRO A 302 -8.13 -10.66 33.39
CA PRO A 302 -7.19 -9.78 34.06
C PRO A 302 -6.62 -10.42 35.33
N GLN A 303 -5.32 -10.21 35.57
CA GLN A 303 -4.58 -10.91 36.63
C GLN A 303 -4.60 -10.20 37.99
N LYS A 304 -4.98 -8.93 38.02
CA LYS A 304 -5.01 -8.10 39.23
C LYS A 304 -6.06 -7.01 39.14
N ILE A 305 -6.47 -6.50 40.29
CA ILE A 305 -7.43 -5.40 40.43
C ILE A 305 -6.95 -4.18 39.61
N GLY A 306 -7.88 -3.58 38.86
CA GLY A 306 -7.60 -2.43 37.99
C GLY A 306 -6.98 -2.78 36.64
N ALA A 307 -6.64 -4.04 36.37
CA ALA A 307 -6.26 -4.47 35.03
C ALA A 307 -7.51 -4.78 34.19
N SER A 308 -7.53 -4.31 32.94
CA SER A 308 -8.60 -4.59 31.97
C SER A 308 -8.17 -5.54 30.84
N ARG A 309 -6.87 -5.77 30.69
CA ARG A 309 -6.33 -6.53 29.56
C ARG A 309 -6.40 -8.02 29.79
N SER A 310 -6.97 -8.73 28.82
CA SER A 310 -6.96 -10.19 28.74
C SER A 310 -5.88 -10.69 27.78
N LYS A 311 -5.40 -11.90 28.00
CA LYS A 311 -4.54 -12.64 27.06
C LYS A 311 -5.32 -13.77 26.43
N MET A 312 -5.03 -14.08 25.17
CA MET A 312 -5.55 -15.27 24.50
C MET A 312 -4.42 -16.22 24.12
N TYR A 313 -4.73 -17.52 24.07
CA TYR A 313 -3.81 -18.58 23.67
C TYR A 313 -4.43 -19.39 22.56
N MET A 314 -3.69 -19.55 21.45
CA MET A 314 -4.16 -20.23 20.24
C MET A 314 -3.12 -21.19 19.69
N GLY A 315 -3.56 -22.25 19.03
CA GLY A 315 -2.69 -23.22 18.38
C GLY A 315 -2.18 -22.73 17.02
N VAL A 316 -1.35 -23.55 16.38
CA VAL A 316 -0.89 -23.27 15.00
C VAL A 316 -2.08 -23.45 14.05
N PRO A 317 -2.37 -22.47 13.16
CA PRO A 317 -3.44 -22.62 12.17
C PRO A 317 -3.26 -23.88 11.32
N THR A 318 -4.32 -24.63 11.06
CA THR A 318 -4.25 -25.92 10.34
C THR A 318 -3.62 -25.79 8.96
N VAL A 319 -3.99 -24.75 8.21
CA VAL A 319 -3.41 -24.44 6.91
C VAL A 319 -1.88 -24.25 6.99
N LYS A 320 -1.38 -23.66 8.07
CA LYS A 320 0.08 -23.47 8.26
C LYS A 320 0.77 -24.78 8.60
N LEU A 321 0.13 -25.65 9.38
CA LEU A 321 0.65 -27.00 9.63
C LEU A 321 0.72 -27.82 8.35
N GLU A 322 -0.32 -27.78 7.52
CA GLU A 322 -0.34 -28.45 6.21
C GLU A 322 0.78 -27.94 5.29
N GLU A 323 0.97 -26.62 5.21
CA GLU A 323 2.08 -26.02 4.43
C GLU A 323 3.47 -26.48 4.91
N ILE A 324 3.67 -26.57 6.23
CA ILE A 324 4.93 -27.07 6.82
C ILE A 324 5.13 -28.56 6.49
N ASN A 325 4.10 -29.38 6.69
CA ASN A 325 4.16 -30.83 6.51
C ASN A 325 4.35 -31.24 5.04
N ASN A 326 3.83 -30.45 4.10
CA ASN A 326 3.96 -30.72 2.67
C ASN A 326 5.32 -30.27 2.08
N GLY A 327 6.26 -29.78 2.89
CA GLY A 327 7.61 -29.42 2.45
C GLY A 327 7.70 -28.12 1.63
N ASN A 328 6.60 -27.40 1.47
CA ASN A 328 6.54 -26.14 0.71
C ASN A 328 7.04 -24.92 1.51
N GLY A 329 7.29 -25.09 2.81
CA GLY A 329 7.59 -24.00 3.73
C GLY A 329 6.37 -23.11 3.96
N ALA A 330 5.91 -23.00 5.20
CA ALA A 330 4.82 -22.06 5.48
C ALA A 330 5.33 -20.62 5.37
N VAL A 331 4.63 -19.78 4.61
CA VAL A 331 4.99 -18.37 4.46
C VAL A 331 3.98 -17.46 5.15
N LYS A 332 4.50 -16.36 5.70
CA LYS A 332 3.68 -15.27 6.21
C LYS A 332 3.98 -14.01 5.40
N PHE A 333 2.92 -13.44 4.83
CA PHE A 333 3.01 -12.16 4.12
C PHE A 333 3.05 -10.99 5.12
N LYS A 334 3.91 -10.00 4.82
CA LYS A 334 3.89 -8.68 5.44
C LYS A 334 3.03 -7.73 4.61
N SER A 335 2.47 -6.72 5.26
CA SER A 335 1.90 -5.58 4.56
C SER A 335 3.01 -4.80 3.86
N ILE A 336 2.68 -4.19 2.72
CA ILE A 336 3.57 -3.25 2.03
C ILE A 336 3.47 -1.92 2.78
N PRO A 337 4.58 -1.37 3.31
CA PRO A 337 4.57 -0.05 3.93
C PRO A 337 4.32 1.03 2.86
N ASN A 338 3.83 2.18 3.29
CA ASN A 338 3.58 3.32 2.41
C ASN A 338 4.39 4.56 2.82
N ILE A 339 5.48 4.36 3.55
CA ILE A 339 6.43 5.39 3.96
C ILE A 339 7.82 4.83 3.71
N TYR A 340 8.65 5.58 2.99
CA TYR A 340 10.01 5.21 2.62
C TYR A 340 10.93 6.40 2.85
N ASP A 341 12.09 6.16 3.46
CA ASP A 341 13.13 7.16 3.64
C ASP A 341 14.27 6.91 2.68
N PHE A 342 14.34 7.73 1.62
CA PHE A 342 15.40 7.76 0.62
C PHE A 342 16.26 9.02 0.74
N SER A 343 16.13 9.79 1.83
CA SER A 343 16.98 10.96 2.07
C SER A 343 18.49 10.66 2.08
N PRO A 344 18.96 9.44 2.49
CA PRO A 344 20.37 9.07 2.36
C PRO A 344 20.80 8.77 0.92
N ASP A 345 19.87 8.29 0.09
CA ASP A 345 20.16 7.79 -1.25
C ASP A 345 20.09 8.91 -2.30
N PHE A 346 19.23 9.91 -2.09
CA PHE A 346 19.01 11.01 -3.05
C PHE A 346 20.29 11.78 -3.37
N GLY A 347 21.17 11.98 -2.37
CA GLY A 347 22.48 12.63 -2.56
C GLY A 347 23.56 11.71 -3.13
N ASN A 348 23.32 10.40 -3.16
CA ASN A 348 24.30 9.36 -3.52
C ASN A 348 23.95 8.62 -4.83
N ILE A 349 22.84 8.95 -5.49
CA ILE A 349 22.39 8.31 -6.75
C ILE A 349 23.46 8.28 -7.86
N ARG A 350 24.42 9.21 -7.82
CA ARG A 350 25.61 9.24 -8.69
C ARG A 350 26.48 7.98 -8.66
N HIS A 351 26.29 7.09 -7.68
CA HIS A 351 27.03 5.83 -7.55
C HIS A 351 26.24 4.61 -8.04
N GLU A 352 24.96 4.76 -8.39
CA GLU A 352 24.17 3.67 -8.96
C GLU A 352 24.54 3.41 -10.42
N GLY A 353 24.60 2.14 -10.82
CA GLY A 353 24.84 1.74 -12.22
C GLY A 353 26.28 1.93 -12.73
N GLY A 354 27.24 2.35 -11.88
CA GLY A 354 28.65 2.49 -12.25
C GLY A 354 28.96 3.64 -13.21
N VAL A 355 27.98 4.50 -13.50
CA VAL A 355 28.15 5.70 -14.34
C VAL A 355 27.92 6.92 -13.45
N GLY A 356 28.97 7.71 -13.24
CA GLY A 356 28.86 8.97 -12.52
C GLY A 356 28.03 9.96 -13.32
N PHE A 357 26.80 10.24 -12.88
CA PHE A 357 26.06 11.39 -13.37
C PHE A 357 26.73 12.65 -12.82
N ASN A 358 27.53 13.31 -13.66
CA ASN A 358 28.02 14.66 -13.37
C ASN A 358 26.83 15.61 -13.48
N SER A 359 26.38 16.14 -12.34
CA SER A 359 25.49 17.30 -12.26
C SER A 359 26.18 18.55 -12.82
#